data_AF-A0A183NQ52-F1
#
_entry.id   AF-A0A183NQ52-F1
#
_cell.length_a   1.000
_cell.length_b   1.000
_cell.length_c   1.000
_cell.angle_alpha   90.00
_cell.angle_beta   90.00
_cell.angle_gamma   90.00
#
_symmetry.space_group_name_H-M   'P 1'
#
loop_
_entity.id
_entity.type
_entity.pdbx_description
1 polymer ?
#
loop_
_entity_poly.entity_id
_entity_poly.type
_entity_poly.pdbx_seq_one_letter_code
_entity_poly.pdbx_strand_id
1 'polypeptide(L)'
;MEGKTTFPNGVYTLRTDDTFRRQTQSIHHQGHSIMETLSINMIVTFPLDPMHMVYLGVTKKLANLWIDLARRRLRNFNSCVVRDINSLISGCVASTPSDFPRKCRTLDFVSAWKASEYRLFLLYLGPVILEKTLPKPFYLNFRRLALSMYLLAHPKLHKTVVETAKIDLLNFLNEYE
;
A
#
# COMPACT_ATOMS: atom_id res chain seq x y z
N MET A 1 20.24 6.85 8.52
CA MET A 1 19.39 6.06 7.61
C MET A 1 19.09 4.66 8.17
N GLU A 2 19.25 4.43 9.47
CA GLU A 2 18.84 3.17 10.11
C GLU A 2 17.34 3.17 10.41
N GLY A 3 16.68 2.02 10.21
CA GLY A 3 15.28 1.80 10.55
C GLY A 3 14.24 2.20 9.50
N LYS A 4 14.65 2.65 8.29
CA LYS A 4 13.72 2.88 7.19
C LYS A 4 13.68 1.67 6.26
N THR A 5 12.49 1.10 6.06
CA THR A 5 12.28 0.10 5.00
C THR A 5 12.32 0.79 3.66
N THR A 6 13.41 0.62 2.92
CA THR A 6 13.51 1.00 1.50
C THR A 6 12.90 -0.11 0.64
N PHE A 7 12.50 0.22 -0.59
CA PHE A 7 12.26 -0.77 -1.65
C PHE A 7 13.44 -0.67 -2.60
N PRO A 8 14.52 -1.45 -2.39
CA PRO A 8 15.66 -1.36 -3.26
C PRO A 8 15.24 -1.75 -4.68
N ASN A 9 15.60 -0.93 -5.66
CA ASN A 9 15.46 -1.30 -7.05
C ASN A 9 16.48 -2.40 -7.35
N GLY A 10 16.01 -3.58 -7.72
CA GLY A 10 16.86 -4.73 -7.99
C GLY A 10 16.16 -5.84 -8.76
N VAL A 11 16.94 -6.58 -9.54
CA VAL A 11 16.52 -7.86 -10.10
C VAL A 11 16.71 -8.89 -8.98
N TYR A 12 15.59 -9.37 -8.42
CA TYR A 12 15.60 -10.39 -7.39
C TYR A 12 15.35 -11.76 -8.00
N THR A 13 16.08 -12.76 -7.53
CA THR A 13 15.80 -14.16 -7.88
C THR A 13 14.41 -14.53 -7.38
N LEU A 14 13.55 -15.00 -8.29
CA LEU A 14 12.22 -15.48 -7.94
C LEU A 14 12.33 -16.70 -7.02
N ARG A 15 11.48 -16.73 -5.99
CA ARG A 15 11.36 -17.91 -5.13
C ARG A 15 10.71 -19.06 -5.89
N THR A 16 11.31 -20.23 -5.77
CA THR A 16 10.72 -21.51 -6.17
C THR A 16 10.35 -22.34 -4.94
N ASP A 17 9.46 -23.32 -5.11
CA ASP A 17 9.11 -24.27 -4.05
C ASP A 17 10.35 -24.90 -3.40
N ASP A 18 11.28 -25.31 -4.23
CA ASP A 18 12.54 -25.92 -3.86
C ASP A 18 13.45 -24.97 -3.07
N THR A 19 13.61 -23.72 -3.51
CA THR A 19 14.38 -22.70 -2.75
C THR A 19 13.74 -22.37 -1.40
N PHE A 20 12.41 -22.38 -1.32
CA PHE A 20 11.69 -22.13 -0.07
C PHE A 20 11.89 -23.28 0.92
N ARG A 21 11.74 -24.54 0.47
CA ARG A 21 11.92 -25.74 1.30
C ARG A 21 13.36 -25.92 1.79
N ARG A 22 14.34 -25.54 0.97
CA ARG A 22 15.74 -25.46 1.38
C ARG A 22 16.07 -24.25 2.26
N GLN A 23 15.11 -23.37 2.50
CA GLN A 23 15.26 -22.16 3.30
C GLN A 23 16.45 -21.29 2.87
N THR A 24 16.69 -21.16 1.56
CA THR A 24 17.89 -20.48 1.03
C THR A 24 17.96 -18.99 1.41
N GLN A 25 16.84 -18.39 1.83
CA GLN A 25 16.76 -17.01 2.29
C GLN A 25 16.62 -16.94 3.81
N SER A 26 17.67 -17.29 4.55
CA SER A 26 17.63 -17.47 6.02
C SER A 26 16.94 -16.33 6.79
N ILE A 27 17.10 -15.06 6.38
CA ILE A 27 16.44 -13.89 7.00
C ILE A 27 14.91 -13.87 6.90
N HIS A 28 14.32 -14.71 6.03
CA HIS A 28 12.89 -14.81 5.79
C HIS A 28 12.28 -16.11 6.32
N HIS A 29 13.07 -16.98 6.94
CA HIS A 29 12.62 -18.21 7.56
C HIS A 29 12.81 -18.15 9.07
N GLN A 30 11.79 -18.57 9.83
CA GLN A 30 11.86 -18.67 11.30
C GLN A 30 11.92 -20.13 11.78
N GLY A 31 11.98 -21.08 10.86
CA GLY A 31 11.87 -22.51 11.10
C GLY A 31 11.05 -23.18 10.01
N HIS A 32 10.85 -24.50 10.11
CA HIS A 32 10.04 -25.26 9.17
C HIS A 32 8.56 -25.26 9.57
N SER A 33 7.69 -24.96 8.62
CA SER A 33 6.23 -25.08 8.78
C SER A 33 5.77 -26.51 8.53
N ILE A 34 4.72 -26.96 9.24
CA ILE A 34 4.06 -28.25 8.94
C ILE A 34 3.55 -28.31 7.50
N MET A 35 3.24 -27.17 6.90
CA MET A 35 2.82 -27.10 5.49
C MET A 35 3.92 -27.58 4.54
N GLU A 36 5.20 -27.47 4.93
CA GLU A 36 6.32 -27.98 4.13
C GLU A 36 6.36 -29.52 4.10
N THR A 37 5.61 -30.24 4.95
CA THR A 37 5.54 -31.71 4.85
C THR A 37 4.53 -32.17 3.79
N LEU A 38 3.63 -31.29 3.38
CA LEU A 38 2.60 -31.58 2.38
C LEU A 38 3.19 -31.51 0.97
N SER A 39 2.63 -32.29 0.04
CA SER A 39 2.96 -32.27 -1.39
C SER A 39 2.29 -31.09 -2.12
N ILE A 40 2.41 -29.88 -1.57
CA ILE A 40 1.92 -28.63 -2.14
C ILE A 40 3.08 -27.71 -2.50
N ASN A 41 2.89 -26.85 -3.49
CA ASN A 41 3.91 -25.87 -3.88
C ASN A 41 3.85 -24.65 -2.96
N MET A 42 4.91 -24.39 -2.19
CA MET A 42 4.96 -23.36 -1.16
C MET A 42 4.91 -21.92 -1.69
N ILE A 43 5.08 -21.71 -2.99
CA ILE A 43 5.05 -20.38 -3.61
C ILE A 43 3.70 -20.07 -4.25
N VAL A 44 3.12 -21.01 -5.00
CA VAL A 44 1.87 -20.73 -5.76
C VAL A 44 0.60 -21.14 -5.03
N THR A 45 0.69 -22.02 -4.02
CA THR A 45 -0.51 -22.51 -3.30
C THR A 45 -1.11 -21.44 -2.40
N PHE A 46 -0.27 -20.55 -1.86
CA PHE A 46 -0.70 -19.51 -0.93
C PHE A 46 -1.01 -18.22 -1.71
N PRO A 47 -2.27 -17.78 -1.78
CA PRO A 47 -2.63 -16.60 -2.55
C PRO A 47 -2.02 -15.35 -1.93
N LEU A 48 -1.51 -14.46 -2.79
CA LEU A 48 -1.11 -13.13 -2.38
C LEU A 48 -2.37 -12.30 -2.08
N ASP A 49 -2.49 -11.86 -0.83
CA ASP A 49 -3.64 -11.11 -0.36
C ASP A 49 -3.37 -9.59 -0.37
N PRO A 50 -4.12 -8.79 -1.16
CA PRO A 50 -3.95 -7.34 -1.21
C PRO A 50 -4.19 -6.66 0.15
N MET A 51 -4.94 -7.30 1.06
CA MET A 51 -5.16 -6.78 2.40
C MET A 51 -3.84 -6.53 3.14
N HIS A 52 -2.96 -7.54 3.12
CA HIS A 52 -1.69 -7.48 3.83
C HIS A 52 -0.62 -6.76 3.04
N MET A 53 -0.53 -7.03 1.73
CA MET A 53 0.55 -6.48 0.90
C MET A 53 0.36 -4.99 0.64
N VAL A 54 -0.86 -4.58 0.27
CA VAL A 54 -1.11 -3.24 -0.24
C VAL A 54 -1.71 -2.37 0.85
N TYR A 55 -2.82 -2.79 1.46
CA TYR A 55 -3.57 -1.92 2.37
C TYR A 55 -2.85 -1.75 3.71
N LEU A 56 -2.57 -2.85 4.41
CA LEU A 56 -1.81 -2.83 5.67
C LEU A 56 -0.31 -2.64 5.46
N GLY A 57 0.20 -2.99 4.28
CA GLY A 57 1.60 -2.85 3.91
C GLY A 57 1.92 -1.46 3.37
N VAL A 58 1.70 -1.24 2.08
CA VAL A 58 2.12 -0.01 1.37
C VAL A 58 1.32 1.23 1.79
N THR A 59 -0.01 1.18 1.77
CA THR A 59 -0.87 2.34 2.06
C THR A 59 -0.65 2.84 3.49
N LYS A 60 -0.57 1.93 4.46
CA LYS A 60 -0.20 2.26 5.84
C LYS A 60 1.15 2.96 5.94
N LYS A 61 2.17 2.46 5.25
CA LYS A 61 3.50 3.08 5.24
C LYS A 61 3.47 4.49 4.65
N LEU A 62 2.78 4.69 3.52
CA LEU A 62 2.62 6.00 2.90
C LEU A 62 1.95 7.01 3.83
N ALA A 63 0.84 6.62 4.48
CA ALA A 63 0.14 7.50 5.39
C ALA A 63 1.02 7.92 6.59
N ASN A 64 1.75 6.96 7.19
CA ASN A 64 2.70 7.26 8.26
C ASN A 64 3.88 8.13 7.79
N LEU A 65 4.38 7.90 6.57
CA LEU A 65 5.43 8.71 5.96
C LEU A 65 4.98 10.16 5.83
N TRP A 66 3.78 10.42 5.34
CA TRP A 66 3.27 11.79 5.19
C TRP A 66 3.07 12.50 6.53
N ILE A 67 2.61 11.78 7.56
CA ILE A 67 2.52 12.31 8.93
C ILE A 67 3.91 12.67 9.44
N ASP A 68 4.91 11.80 9.26
CA ASP A 68 6.28 12.07 9.70
C ASP A 68 6.91 13.25 8.94
N LEU A 69 6.72 13.33 7.62
CA LEU A 69 7.18 14.45 6.79
C LEU A 69 6.53 15.77 7.19
N ALA A 70 5.22 15.78 7.45
CA ALA A 70 4.51 16.97 7.92
C ALA A 70 4.98 17.41 9.32
N ARG A 71 5.15 16.46 10.25
CA ARG A 71 5.65 16.73 11.60
C ARG A 71 7.06 17.31 11.58
N ARG A 72 7.93 16.81 10.71
CA ARG A 72 9.32 17.27 10.55
C ARG A 72 9.46 18.46 9.59
N ARG A 73 8.38 18.87 8.91
CA ARG A 73 8.35 19.94 7.89
C ARG A 73 9.37 19.71 6.76
N LEU A 74 9.44 18.48 6.25
CA LEU A 74 10.38 18.08 5.20
C LEU A 74 9.71 17.99 3.83
N ARG A 75 10.52 18.10 2.76
CA ARG A 75 10.11 17.87 1.36
C ARG A 75 8.84 18.64 0.97
N ASN A 76 8.77 19.91 1.40
CA ASN A 76 7.66 20.85 1.16
C ASN A 76 6.32 20.45 1.79
N PHE A 77 6.31 19.56 2.79
CA PHE A 77 5.13 19.35 3.62
C PHE A 77 4.98 20.51 4.60
N ASN A 78 3.88 21.25 4.47
CA ASN A 78 3.51 22.27 5.45
C ASN A 78 2.98 21.60 6.74
N SER A 79 2.98 22.33 7.85
CA SER A 79 2.53 21.80 9.15
C SER A 79 1.02 21.53 9.24
N CYS A 80 0.24 22.04 8.29
CA CYS A 80 -1.21 21.93 8.25
C CYS A 80 -1.69 20.75 7.39
N VAL A 81 -0.84 20.13 6.56
CA VAL A 81 -1.23 19.06 5.61
C VAL A 81 -2.05 17.97 6.30
N VAL A 82 -1.63 17.50 7.47
CA VAL A 82 -2.37 16.46 8.22
C VAL A 82 -3.75 16.96 8.67
N ARG A 83 -3.83 18.19 9.17
CA ARG A 83 -5.10 18.81 9.57
C ARG A 83 -6.04 18.97 8.39
N ASP A 84 -5.52 19.39 7.23
CA ASP A 84 -6.30 19.62 6.02
C ASP A 84 -6.84 18.28 5.48
N ILE A 85 -6.00 17.23 5.47
CA ILE A 85 -6.44 15.87 5.13
C ILE A 85 -7.53 15.39 6.11
N ASN A 86 -7.35 15.59 7.41
CA ASN A 86 -8.33 15.17 8.42
C ASN A 86 -9.68 15.86 8.26
N SER A 87 -9.66 17.17 7.94
CA SER A 87 -10.86 17.95 7.65
C SER A 87 -11.61 17.38 6.44
N LEU A 88 -10.87 17.10 5.35
CA LEU A 88 -11.45 16.53 4.13
C LEU A 88 -12.00 15.11 4.35
N ILE A 89 -11.26 14.24 5.06
CA ILE A 89 -11.76 12.90 5.44
C ILE A 89 -13.07 13.03 6.21
N SER A 90 -13.11 13.90 7.23
CA SER A 90 -14.31 14.09 8.06
C SER A 90 -15.51 14.55 7.22
N GLY A 91 -15.29 15.46 6.26
CA GLY A 91 -16.31 15.89 5.31
C GLY A 91 -16.81 14.76 4.40
N CYS A 92 -15.91 13.95 3.83
CA CYS A 92 -16.30 12.82 2.97
C CYS A 92 -17.01 11.70 3.74
N VAL A 93 -16.65 11.48 5.00
CA VAL A 93 -17.22 10.42 5.84
C VAL A 93 -18.70 10.67 6.15
N ALA A 94 -19.13 11.93 6.20
CA ALA A 94 -20.54 12.29 6.35
C ALA A 94 -21.40 11.76 5.19
N SER A 95 -20.82 11.68 3.99
CA SER A 95 -21.49 11.24 2.76
C SER A 95 -21.10 9.83 2.31
N THR A 96 -20.45 9.03 3.17
CA THR A 96 -20.03 7.67 2.80
C THR A 96 -21.23 6.71 2.81
N PRO A 97 -21.50 5.99 1.69
CA PRO A 97 -22.58 5.01 1.62
C PRO A 97 -22.47 3.90 2.66
N SER A 98 -23.62 3.32 3.05
CA SER A 98 -23.70 2.19 3.98
C SER A 98 -23.11 0.89 3.43
N ASP A 99 -22.92 0.79 2.11
CA ASP A 99 -22.26 -0.34 1.46
C ASP A 99 -20.78 -0.47 1.83
N PHE A 100 -20.14 0.61 2.30
CA PHE A 100 -18.80 0.54 2.82
C PHE A 100 -18.81 0.01 4.26
N PRO A 101 -18.08 -1.09 4.55
CA PRO A 101 -18.17 -1.77 5.85
C PRO A 101 -17.67 -0.93 7.02
N ARG A 102 -16.83 0.09 6.75
CA ARG A 102 -16.33 1.04 7.75
C ARG A 102 -16.17 2.41 7.13
N LYS A 103 -16.43 3.44 7.95
CA LYS A 103 -16.03 4.82 7.70
C LYS A 103 -14.53 4.97 7.93
N CYS A 104 -13.86 5.77 7.10
CA CYS A 104 -12.43 6.06 7.26
C CYS A 104 -12.24 7.04 8.42
N ARG A 105 -11.46 6.65 9.44
CA ARG A 105 -11.07 7.61 10.51
C ARG A 105 -10.05 8.61 9.97
N THR A 106 -9.80 9.68 10.72
CA THR A 106 -8.75 10.66 10.39
C THR A 106 -7.36 10.03 10.50
N LEU A 107 -6.35 10.71 9.94
CA LEU A 107 -4.94 10.28 10.02
C LEU A 107 -4.41 10.24 11.45
N ASP A 108 -5.02 10.95 12.39
CA ASP A 108 -4.65 10.91 13.81
C ASP A 108 -4.77 9.49 14.39
N PHE A 109 -5.67 8.68 13.83
CA PHE A 109 -5.90 7.30 14.23
C PHE A 109 -5.32 6.29 13.24
N VAL A 110 -4.42 6.72 12.34
CA VAL A 110 -3.90 5.88 11.26
C VAL A 110 -3.30 4.57 11.76
N SER A 111 -2.66 4.57 12.94
CA SER A 111 -2.06 3.37 13.53
C SER A 111 -3.09 2.28 13.84
N ALA A 112 -4.32 2.67 14.12
CA ALA A 112 -5.45 1.81 14.46
C ALA A 112 -6.37 1.48 13.29
N TRP A 113 -6.14 2.05 12.10
CA TRP A 113 -6.94 1.77 10.90
C TRP A 113 -6.93 0.26 10.58
N LYS A 114 -8.10 -0.25 10.21
CA LYS A 114 -8.25 -1.61 9.68
C LYS A 114 -7.98 -1.60 8.17
N ALA A 115 -7.71 -2.77 7.60
CA ALA A 115 -7.43 -2.89 6.18
C ALA A 115 -8.56 -2.35 5.28
N SER A 116 -9.82 -2.47 5.71
CA SER A 116 -10.97 -1.89 5.01
C SER A 116 -10.92 -0.36 4.92
N GLU A 117 -10.37 0.32 5.93
CA GLU A 117 -10.21 1.78 5.92
C GLU A 117 -9.06 2.19 5.02
N TYR A 118 -7.93 1.47 5.04
CA TYR A 118 -6.84 1.68 4.09
C TYR A 118 -7.29 1.44 2.65
N ARG A 119 -8.14 0.42 2.40
CA ARG A 119 -8.73 0.18 1.08
C ARG A 119 -9.63 1.35 0.65
N LEU A 120 -10.53 1.79 1.52
CA LEU A 120 -11.42 2.93 1.26
C LEU A 120 -10.61 4.20 0.95
N PHE A 121 -9.57 4.45 1.74
CA PHE A 121 -8.66 5.56 1.55
C PHE A 121 -7.91 5.44 0.23
N LEU A 122 -7.27 4.31 -0.07
CA LEU A 122 -6.46 4.14 -1.28
C LEU A 122 -7.30 4.26 -2.56
N LEU A 123 -8.45 3.60 -2.61
CA LEU A 123 -9.20 3.43 -3.85
C LEU A 123 -10.21 4.55 -4.12
N TYR A 124 -10.66 5.28 -3.09
CA TYR A 124 -11.76 6.24 -3.24
C TYR A 124 -11.44 7.62 -2.67
N LEU A 125 -11.10 7.73 -1.38
CA LEU A 125 -10.95 9.04 -0.75
C LEU A 125 -9.63 9.72 -1.14
N GLY A 126 -8.52 9.00 -0.99
CA GLY A 126 -7.15 9.43 -1.23
C GLY A 126 -6.95 10.13 -2.58
N PRO A 127 -7.40 9.56 -3.71
CA PRO A 127 -7.25 10.19 -5.02
C PRO A 127 -7.81 11.61 -5.09
N VAL A 128 -8.90 11.89 -4.38
CA VAL A 128 -9.56 13.20 -4.39
C VAL A 128 -8.98 14.14 -3.34
N ILE A 129 -8.82 13.66 -2.10
CA ILE A 129 -8.38 14.52 -0.99
C ILE A 129 -6.90 14.91 -1.12
N LEU A 130 -6.05 13.98 -1.58
CA LEU A 130 -4.60 14.19 -1.59
C LEU A 130 -4.14 15.08 -2.75
N GLU A 131 -4.93 15.19 -3.81
CA GLU A 131 -4.66 16.11 -4.93
C GLU A 131 -4.54 17.56 -4.45
N LYS A 132 -5.36 17.93 -3.46
CA LYS A 132 -5.43 19.28 -2.92
C LYS A 132 -4.47 19.53 -1.77
N THR A 133 -3.94 18.49 -1.13
CA THR A 133 -3.18 18.60 0.13
C THR A 133 -1.72 18.17 0.04
N LEU A 134 -1.38 17.20 -0.81
CA LEU A 134 0.00 16.72 -0.92
C LEU A 134 0.80 17.52 -1.95
N PRO A 135 2.13 17.69 -1.75
CA PRO A 135 2.98 18.23 -2.80
C PRO A 135 2.90 17.36 -4.06
N LYS A 136 2.88 18.02 -5.23
CA LYS A 136 2.59 17.40 -6.54
C LYS A 136 3.36 16.08 -6.81
N PRO A 137 4.68 15.97 -6.55
CA PRO A 137 5.40 14.71 -6.79
C PRO A 137 4.84 13.53 -5.97
N PHE A 138 4.50 13.76 -4.69
CA PHE A 138 3.95 12.71 -3.82
C PHE A 138 2.54 12.30 -4.24
N TYR A 139 1.71 13.28 -4.63
CA TYR A 139 0.37 12.99 -5.13
C TYR A 139 0.43 12.19 -6.44
N LEU A 140 1.27 12.59 -7.40
CA LEU A 140 1.42 11.86 -8.65
C LEU A 140 1.88 10.43 -8.40
N ASN A 141 2.85 10.22 -7.51
CA ASN A 141 3.30 8.88 -7.17
C ASN A 141 2.19 8.05 -6.50
N PHE A 142 1.49 8.62 -5.50
CA PHE A 142 0.33 7.98 -4.87
C PHE A 142 -0.77 7.64 -5.89
N ARG A 143 -1.06 8.54 -6.84
CA ARG A 143 -2.10 8.36 -7.85
C ARG A 143 -1.81 7.16 -8.75
N ARG A 144 -0.54 6.90 -9.09
CA ARG A 144 -0.15 5.68 -9.84
C ARG A 144 -0.50 4.41 -9.08
N LEU A 145 -0.15 4.35 -7.79
CA LEU A 145 -0.52 3.22 -6.93
C LEU A 145 -2.05 3.06 -6.85
N ALA A 146 -2.77 4.15 -6.55
CA ALA A 146 -4.22 4.13 -6.41
C ALA A 146 -4.92 3.65 -7.68
N LEU A 147 -4.52 4.18 -8.84
CA LEU A 147 -5.06 3.78 -10.14
C LEU A 147 -4.75 2.31 -10.45
N SER A 148 -3.49 1.88 -10.30
CA SER A 148 -3.08 0.50 -10.55
C SER A 148 -3.90 -0.48 -9.71
N MET A 149 -4.04 -0.19 -8.42
CA MET A 149 -4.80 -1.04 -7.50
C MET A 149 -6.30 -1.00 -7.77
N TYR A 150 -6.84 0.13 -8.20
CA TYR A 150 -8.25 0.23 -8.62
C TYR A 150 -8.51 -0.64 -9.85
N LEU A 151 -7.66 -0.55 -10.87
CA LEU A 151 -7.78 -1.32 -12.11
C LEU A 151 -7.63 -2.83 -11.87
N LEU A 152 -6.64 -3.23 -11.05
CA LEU A 152 -6.44 -4.62 -10.67
C LEU A 152 -7.58 -5.17 -9.80
N ALA A 153 -8.26 -4.33 -9.02
CA ALA A 153 -9.44 -4.73 -8.25
C ALA A 153 -10.74 -4.74 -9.07
N HIS A 154 -10.73 -4.21 -10.30
CA HIS A 154 -11.94 -4.05 -11.09
C HIS A 154 -12.35 -5.37 -11.76
N PRO A 155 -13.61 -5.85 -11.58
CA PRO A 155 -14.03 -7.18 -12.02
C PRO A 155 -13.93 -7.40 -13.53
N LYS A 156 -14.00 -6.32 -14.34
CA LYS A 156 -13.91 -6.40 -15.81
C LYS A 156 -12.54 -6.05 -16.39
N LEU A 157 -11.73 -5.26 -15.67
CA LEU A 157 -10.51 -4.68 -16.24
C LEU A 157 -9.24 -5.40 -15.78
N HIS A 158 -9.29 -6.09 -14.63
CA HIS A 158 -8.09 -6.67 -14.00
C HIS A 158 -7.25 -7.55 -14.94
N LYS A 159 -7.87 -8.28 -15.89
CA LYS A 159 -7.14 -9.15 -16.83
C LYS A 159 -6.45 -8.39 -17.97
N THR A 160 -7.01 -7.28 -18.42
CA THR A 160 -6.49 -6.53 -19.58
C THR A 160 -5.43 -5.50 -19.18
N VAL A 161 -5.44 -5.06 -17.93
CA VAL A 161 -4.58 -4.00 -17.41
C VAL A 161 -3.34 -4.52 -16.67
N VAL A 162 -3.10 -5.83 -16.64
CA VAL A 162 -2.03 -6.42 -15.81
C VAL A 162 -0.66 -5.82 -16.15
N GLU A 163 -0.30 -5.75 -17.44
CA GLU A 163 1.02 -5.25 -17.84
C GLU A 163 1.14 -3.74 -17.59
N THR A 164 0.08 -2.97 -17.86
CA THR A 164 0.06 -1.53 -17.55
C THR A 164 0.20 -1.28 -16.05
N ALA A 165 -0.57 -1.99 -15.22
CA ALA A 165 -0.50 -1.88 -13.77
C ALA A 165 0.88 -2.29 -13.23
N LYS A 166 1.50 -3.32 -13.82
CA LYS A 166 2.87 -3.71 -13.47
C LYS A 166 3.86 -2.59 -13.76
N ILE A 167 3.81 -1.97 -14.94
CA ILE A 167 4.68 -0.83 -15.30
C ILE A 167 4.45 0.35 -14.34
N ASP A 168 3.20 0.69 -14.07
CA ASP A 168 2.86 1.79 -13.15
C ASP A 168 3.31 1.52 -11.71
N LEU A 169 3.22 0.27 -11.25
CA LEU A 169 3.71 -0.13 -9.93
C LEU A 169 5.24 -0.12 -9.86
N LEU A 170 5.94 -0.50 -10.94
CA LEU A 170 7.40 -0.37 -11.02
C LEU A 170 7.83 1.11 -10.99
N ASN A 171 7.14 1.96 -11.75
CA ASN A 171 7.37 3.40 -11.70
C ASN A 171 7.07 3.99 -10.31
N PHE A 172 6.03 3.48 -9.64
CA PHE A 172 5.73 3.87 -8.27
C PHE A 172 6.87 3.57 -7.31
N LEU A 173 7.49 2.40 -7.44
CA LEU A 173 8.65 2.00 -6.64
C LEU A 173 9.89 2.82 -6.95
N ASN A 174 10.14 3.14 -8.23
CA ASN A 174 11.28 3.96 -8.64
C ASN A 174 11.21 5.39 -8.08
N GLU A 175 10.01 5.93 -7.90
CA GLU A 175 9.77 7.24 -7.30
C GLU A 175 9.39 7.14 -5.81
N TYR A 176 9.51 5.95 -5.21
CA TYR A 176 9.28 5.71 -3.79
C TYR A 176 10.50 6.17 -2.97
N GLU A 177 10.96 7.41 -3.16
CA GLU A 177 11.80 8.17 -2.23
C GLU A 177 12.12 9.58 -2.71
#